data_AF-A0A227J397-F1
#
_entry.id   AF-A0A227J397-F1
#
_cell.length_a   1.000
_cell.length_b   1.000
_cell.length_c   1.000
_cell.angle_alpha   90.00
_cell.angle_beta   90.00
_cell.angle_gamma   90.00
#
_symmetry.space_group_name_H-M   'P 1'
#
loop_
_entity.id
_entity.type
_entity.pdbx_description
1 polymer ?
#
loop_
_entity_poly.entity_id
_entity_poly.type
_entity_poly.pdbx_seq_one_letter_code
_entity_poly.pdbx_strand_id
1 'polypeptide(L)'
;MCHAGISPQWDLETARQCAREVERIIQGEELPWLLKNMYSNLPDLWDDSLEGLDRYRYIINAFTRMRFCFSDGRLDMDCKLPPQEVTGDQLVPWFE
;
A
#
# COMPACT_ATOMS: atom_id res chain seq x y z
N MET A 1 14.20 0.12 5.88
CA MET A 1 13.98 -0.34 4.50
C MET A 1 12.59 -0.96 4.45
N CYS A 2 11.78 -0.63 3.45
CA CYS A 2 10.46 -1.22 3.21
C CYS A 2 10.55 -2.20 2.02
N HIS A 3 9.63 -3.16 1.93
CA HIS A 3 9.71 -4.22 0.92
C HIS A 3 9.37 -3.70 -0.49
N ALA A 4 8.25 -3.00 -0.64
CA ALA A 4 7.77 -2.49 -1.92
C ALA A 4 8.08 -1.00 -2.18
N GLY A 5 8.44 -0.24 -1.14
CA GLY A 5 8.66 1.20 -1.25
C GLY A 5 7.84 2.02 -0.27
N ILE A 6 7.76 3.32 -0.50
CA ILE A 6 6.91 4.26 0.23
C ILE A 6 5.91 4.83 -0.76
N SER A 7 4.61 4.79 -0.43
CA SER A 7 3.58 5.35 -1.32
C SER A 7 3.86 6.83 -1.62
N PRO A 8 3.72 7.29 -2.87
CA PRO A 8 3.89 8.70 -3.22
C PRO A 8 2.84 9.61 -2.56
N GLN A 9 1.76 9.04 -2.03
CA GLN A 9 0.73 9.77 -1.28
C GLN A 9 1.13 10.05 0.18
N TRP A 10 2.29 9.57 0.65
CA TRP A 10 2.73 9.73 2.02
C TRP A 10 3.98 10.56 2.12
N ASP A 11 4.03 11.43 3.14
CA ASP A 11 5.29 11.89 3.67
C ASP A 11 5.93 10.83 4.58
N LEU A 12 7.18 11.07 4.99
CA LEU A 12 7.93 10.13 5.81
C LEU A 12 7.31 9.95 7.21
N GLU A 13 6.67 10.99 7.74
CA GLU A 13 6.02 10.89 9.05
C GLU A 13 4.82 9.94 8.99
N THR A 14 3.95 10.13 8.01
CA THR A 14 2.78 9.28 7.72
C THR A 14 3.20 7.84 7.50
N ALA A 15 4.22 7.60 6.66
CA ALA A 15 4.73 6.26 6.42
C ALA A 15 5.20 5.58 7.72
N ARG A 16 5.89 6.30 8.62
CA ARG A 16 6.34 5.74 9.90
C ARG A 16 5.18 5.48 10.86
N GLN A 17 4.16 6.33 10.87
CA GLN A 17 2.96 6.11 11.68
C GLN A 17 2.19 4.88 11.22
N CYS A 18 1.93 4.77 9.91
CA CYS A 18 1.27 3.63 9.28
C CYS A 18 2.01 2.31 9.54
N ALA A 19 3.35 2.31 9.42
CA ALA A 19 4.15 1.12 9.72
C ALA A 19 3.96 0.66 11.17
N ARG A 20 4.07 1.59 12.14
CA ARG A 20 3.88 1.28 13.57
C ARG A 20 2.48 0.76 13.88
N GLU A 21 1.47 1.26 13.18
CA GLU A 21 0.09 0.87 13.35
C GLU A 21 -0.11 -0.61 13.01
N VAL A 22 0.32 -1.02 11.81
CA VAL A 22 0.23 -2.42 11.38
C VAL A 22 1.18 -3.33 12.18
N GLU A 23 2.37 -2.86 12.54
CA GLU A 23 3.32 -3.61 13.39
C GLU A 23 2.71 -3.99 14.74
N ARG A 24 1.98 -3.08 15.40
CA ARG A 24 1.32 -3.36 16.69
C ARG A 24 0.32 -4.49 16.59
N ILE A 25 -0.46 -4.54 15.50
CA ILE A 25 -1.47 -5.59 15.29
C ILE A 25 -0.78 -6.93 15.02
N ILE A 26 0.27 -6.90 14.20
CA ILE A 26 1.05 -8.11 13.88
C ILE A 26 1.73 -8.68 15.12
N GLN A 27 2.18 -7.83 16.04
CA GLN A 27 2.79 -8.24 17.31
C GLN A 27 1.77 -8.57 18.41
N GLY A 28 0.48 -8.33 18.16
CA GLY A 28 -0.60 -8.47 19.12
C GLY A 28 -1.48 -9.70 18.93
N GLU A 29 -2.48 -9.83 19.80
CA GLU A 29 -3.44 -10.94 19.78
C GLU A 29 -4.41 -10.88 18.57
N GLU A 30 -4.50 -9.73 17.92
CA GLU A 30 -5.38 -9.49 16.76
C GLU A 30 -4.78 -9.96 15.43
N LEU A 31 -3.52 -10.45 15.40
CA LEU A 31 -2.88 -10.95 14.18
C LEU A 31 -3.74 -11.98 13.42
N PRO A 32 -4.35 -13.00 14.04
CA PRO A 32 -5.19 -13.96 13.31
C PRO A 32 -6.40 -13.30 12.63
N TRP A 33 -6.97 -12.27 13.26
CA TRP A 33 -8.07 -11.49 12.67
C TRP A 33 -7.56 -10.67 11.48
N LEU A 34 -6.42 -10.00 11.59
CA LEU A 34 -5.84 -9.23 10.49
C LEU A 34 -5.53 -10.13 9.29
N LEU A 35 -4.85 -11.26 9.51
CA LEU A 35 -4.49 -12.21 8.44
C LEU A 35 -5.71 -12.74 7.67
N LYS A 36 -6.83 -12.95 8.36
CA LYS A 36 -8.09 -13.39 7.72
C LYS A 36 -8.70 -12.31 6.83
N ASN A 37 -8.48 -11.03 7.13
CA ASN A 37 -9.20 -9.92 6.52
C ASN A 37 -8.34 -9.02 5.61
N MET A 38 -7.00 -9.10 5.67
CA MET A 38 -6.09 -8.22 4.93
C MET A 38 -6.07 -8.43 3.41
N TYR A 39 -6.55 -9.57 2.92
CA TYR A 39 -6.52 -9.88 1.49
C TYR A 39 -7.61 -9.12 0.73
N SER A 40 -7.23 -7.96 0.21
CA SER A 40 -8.03 -7.12 -0.68
C SER A 40 -7.09 -6.27 -1.54
N ASN A 41 -7.53 -5.89 -2.74
CA ASN A 41 -6.86 -4.88 -3.56
C ASN A 41 -7.35 -3.45 -3.26
N LEU A 42 -8.49 -3.31 -2.59
CA LEU A 42 -9.06 -2.03 -2.17
C LEU A 42 -8.90 -1.78 -0.67
N PRO A 43 -8.82 -0.51 -0.25
CA PRO A 43 -8.77 0.69 -1.09
C PRO A 43 -7.40 0.88 -1.77
N ASP A 44 -7.39 1.60 -2.89
CA ASP A 44 -6.22 1.88 -3.74
C ASP A 44 -5.76 3.35 -3.67
N LEU A 45 -6.56 4.25 -3.10
CA LEU A 45 -6.21 5.64 -2.81
C LEU A 45 -6.01 5.84 -1.29
N TRP A 46 -5.02 6.64 -0.90
CA TRP A 46 -4.87 7.03 0.50
C TRP A 46 -5.87 8.12 0.84
N ASP A 47 -6.51 7.98 2.00
CA ASP A 47 -7.32 9.02 2.60
C ASP A 47 -7.07 8.98 4.12
N ASP A 48 -6.79 10.11 4.74
CA ASP A 48 -6.50 10.19 6.17
C ASP A 48 -7.72 9.79 7.04
N SER A 49 -8.92 9.80 6.48
CA SER A 49 -10.15 9.31 7.11
C SER A 49 -10.35 7.80 7.02
N LEU A 50 -9.46 7.06 6.34
CA LEU A 50 -9.50 5.60 6.36
C LEU A 50 -9.33 5.09 7.80
N GLU A 51 -10.18 4.15 8.19
CA GLU A 51 -10.16 3.52 9.51
C GLU A 51 -10.24 1.99 9.38
N GLY A 52 -9.83 1.30 10.45
CA GLY A 52 -9.96 -0.16 10.57
C GLY A 52 -9.35 -0.94 9.40
N LEU A 53 -10.10 -1.91 8.86
CA LEU A 53 -9.59 -2.83 7.84
C LEU A 53 -9.15 -2.14 6.55
N ASP A 54 -9.88 -1.13 6.10
CA ASP A 54 -9.55 -0.47 4.83
C ASP A 54 -8.25 0.31 4.94
N ARG A 55 -8.02 0.96 6.09
CA ARG A 55 -6.73 1.56 6.43
C ARG A 55 -5.60 0.53 6.45
N TYR A 56 -5.78 -0.59 7.17
CA TYR A 56 -4.75 -1.63 7.25
C TYR A 56 -4.44 -2.25 5.89
N ARG A 57 -5.46 -2.48 5.06
CA ARG A 57 -5.31 -3.02 3.70
C ARG A 57 -4.49 -2.10 2.82
N TYR A 58 -4.79 -0.81 2.81
CA TYR A 58 -3.98 0.17 2.07
C TYR A 58 -2.53 0.13 2.54
N ILE A 59 -2.32 0.21 3.86
CA ILE A 59 -0.98 0.26 4.45
C ILE A 59 -0.16 -0.98 4.06
N ILE A 60 -0.76 -2.17 4.20
CA ILE A 60 -0.12 -3.44 3.86
C ILE A 60 0.18 -3.49 2.36
N ASN A 61 -0.78 -3.12 1.50
CA ASN A 61 -0.58 -3.11 0.05
C ASN A 61 0.55 -2.19 -0.38
N ALA A 62 0.59 -0.96 0.15
CA ALA A 62 1.65 0.01 -0.11
C ALA A 62 3.03 -0.53 0.29
N PHE A 63 3.17 -1.11 1.49
CA PHE A 63 4.47 -1.57 1.97
C PHE A 63 4.94 -2.90 1.38
N THR A 64 4.04 -3.76 0.92
CA THR A 64 4.38 -5.16 0.59
C THR A 64 4.10 -5.56 -0.86
N ARG A 65 3.29 -4.80 -1.61
CA ARG A 65 2.79 -5.23 -2.93
C ARG A 65 2.87 -4.17 -4.02
N MET A 66 3.10 -2.90 -3.67
CA MET A 66 3.18 -1.77 -4.60
C MET A 66 4.26 -1.98 -5.67
N ARG A 67 3.93 -1.62 -6.92
CA ARG A 67 4.85 -1.60 -8.06
C ARG A 67 4.67 -0.33 -8.87
N PHE A 68 3.43 -0.14 -9.33
CA PHE A 68 3.01 1.00 -10.13
C PHE A 68 1.93 1.78 -9.39
N CYS A 69 1.79 3.05 -9.76
CA CYS A 69 0.69 3.91 -9.38
C CYS A 69 0.05 4.50 -10.64
N PHE A 70 -1.21 4.89 -10.52
CA PHE A 70 -1.85 5.79 -11.48
C PHE A 70 -1.32 7.22 -11.28
N SER A 71 -1.60 8.09 -12.26
CA SER A 71 -1.18 9.50 -12.22
C SER A 71 -1.77 10.31 -11.06
N ASP A 72 -2.85 9.83 -10.44
CA ASP A 72 -3.44 10.41 -9.22
C ASP A 72 -2.85 9.81 -7.92
N GLY A 73 -1.85 8.94 -8.03
CA GLY A 73 -1.17 8.29 -6.91
C GLY A 73 -1.82 7.00 -6.44
N ARG A 74 -2.98 6.58 -7.00
CA ARG A 74 -3.60 5.30 -6.65
C ARG A 74 -2.68 4.13 -6.91
N LEU A 75 -2.68 3.15 -6.03
CA LEU A 75 -1.90 1.92 -6.18
C LEU A 75 -2.52 1.05 -7.27
N ASP A 76 -1.70 0.62 -8.23
CA ASP A 76 -2.08 -0.46 -9.12
C ASP A 76 -1.68 -1.81 -8.51
N MET A 77 -2.65 -2.71 -8.38
CA MET A 77 -2.48 -4.02 -7.72
C MET A 77 -2.48 -5.20 -8.70
N ASP A 78 -2.64 -4.93 -10.00
CA ASP A 78 -2.84 -5.92 -11.04
C ASP A 78 -1.62 -6.07 -11.97
N CYS A 79 -0.94 -4.98 -12.33
CA CYS A 79 0.22 -5.01 -13.22
C CYS A 79 1.44 -5.64 -12.52
N LYS A 80 2.00 -6.65 -13.16
CA LYS A 80 3.18 -7.40 -12.69
C LYS A 80 4.30 -7.43 -13.73
N LEU A 81 4.19 -6.60 -14.76
CA LEU A 81 5.16 -6.51 -15.84
C LEU A 81 6.38 -5.68 -15.39
N PRO A 82 7.56 -5.90 -16.01
CA PRO A 82 8.67 -4.96 -15.91
C PRO A 82 8.25 -3.57 -16.42
N PRO A 83 8.79 -2.46 -15.85
CA PRO A 83 8.47 -1.11 -16.31
C PRO A 83 8.64 -0.89 -17.82
N GLN A 84 9.61 -1.56 -18.45
CA GLN A 84 9.89 -1.45 -19.88
C GLN A 84 8.81 -2.07 -20.77
N GLU A 85 7.95 -2.94 -20.23
CA GLU A 85 6.87 -3.62 -20.95
C GLU A 85 5.50 -2.96 -20.73
N VAL A 86 5.41 -1.98 -19.81
CA VAL A 86 4.18 -1.21 -19.58
C VAL A 86 4.01 -0.24 -20.74
N THR A 87 3.02 -0.50 -21.59
CA THR A 87 2.72 0.30 -22.78
C THR A 87 1.49 1.18 -22.52
N GLY A 88 1.73 2.46 -22.22
CA GLY A 88 0.69 3.48 -22.02
C GLY A 88 0.95 4.38 -20.81
N ASP A 89 0.50 5.64 -20.90
CA ASP A 89 0.84 6.70 -19.94
C ASP A 89 0.05 6.64 -18.61
N GLN A 90 -0.69 5.56 -18.36
CA GLN A 90 -1.59 5.49 -17.20
C GLN A 90 -0.94 4.96 -15.93
N LEU A 91 0.12 4.15 -16.06
CA LEU A 91 0.82 3.54 -14.93
C LEU A 91 2.26 4.00 -14.90
N VAL A 92 2.65 4.58 -13.77
CA VAL A 92 4.02 5.03 -13.49
C VAL A 92 4.62 4.17 -12.37
N PRO A 93 5.90 3.77 -12.44
CA PRO A 93 6.58 3.16 -11.31
C PRO A 93 6.48 4.06 -10.07
N TRP A 94 6.28 3.50 -8.88
CA TRP A 94 6.01 4.30 -7.68
C TRP A 94 7.11 5.31 -7.28
N PHE A 95 8.33 5.13 -7.79
CA PHE A 95 9.53 5.90 -7.42
C PHE A 95 9.87 7.03 -8.41
N GLU A 96 9.06 7.21 -9.44
CA GLU A 96 9.16 8.34 -10.38
C GLU A 96 8.32 9.54 -9.90
#